data_AF-A0A949PQK2-F1
#
_entry.id   AF-A0A949PQK2-F1
#
_cell.length_a   1.000
_cell.length_b   1.000
_cell.length_c   1.000
_cell.angle_alpha   90.00
_cell.angle_beta   90.00
_cell.angle_gamma   90.00
#
_symmetry.space_group_name_H-M   'P 1'
#
loop_
_entity.id
_entity.type
_entity.pdbx_description
1 polymer ?
#
loop_
_entity_poly.entity_id
_entity_poly.type
_entity_poly.pdbx_seq_one_letter_code
_entity_poly.pdbx_strand_id
1 'polypeptide(L)'
;MSQSNRPEKEAVPARRKFLNTAALAGLAGVVGCTEKAAPAAASSTPAAAPAAASSAASSGTHLKPGELDSYYGLWSGGHNGDVRVLGMPSGRELLRIPCFRPDALVGWGITN
;
A
#
# COMPACT_ATOMS: atom_id res chain seq x y z
N MET A 1 12.46 49.97 43.90
CA MET A 1 11.21 49.22 44.18
C MET A 1 10.58 48.85 42.84
N SER A 2 9.95 47.72 42.56
CA SER A 2 9.86 46.38 43.12
C SER A 2 8.97 45.60 42.12
N GLN A 3 9.47 44.46 41.62
CA GLN A 3 8.80 43.24 41.12
C GLN A 3 7.56 43.27 40.18
N SER A 4 7.65 42.57 39.03
CA SER A 4 6.84 41.36 38.66
C SER A 4 6.97 41.04 37.16
N ASN A 5 7.76 40.05 36.75
CA ASN A 5 7.44 38.61 36.63
C ASN A 5 6.56 38.23 35.41
N ARG A 6 7.19 37.79 34.32
CA ARG A 6 6.76 36.61 33.54
C ARG A 6 7.94 36.02 32.75
N PRO A 7 8.28 34.74 32.93
CA PRO A 7 9.30 34.06 32.15
C PRO A 7 8.73 33.63 30.79
N GLU A 8 9.35 34.05 29.68
CA GLU A 8 9.07 33.44 28.39
C GLU A 8 9.58 32.00 28.38
N LYS A 9 8.65 31.10 28.01
CA LYS A 9 8.78 29.65 28.02
C LYS A 9 9.88 29.18 27.07
N GLU A 10 10.92 28.64 27.68
CA GLU A 10 11.66 27.45 27.31
C GLU A 10 10.93 26.55 26.29
N ALA A 11 11.23 26.74 25.00
CA ALA A 11 10.73 25.91 23.92
C ALA A 11 11.75 24.80 23.58
N VAL A 12 11.83 23.84 24.51
CA VAL A 12 12.03 22.40 24.27
C VAL A 12 13.28 21.94 23.48
N PRO A 13 14.45 21.91 24.14
CA PRO A 13 15.53 20.96 23.84
C PRO A 13 15.21 19.51 24.25
N ALA A 14 14.15 19.29 25.06
CA ALA A 14 13.85 18.01 25.70
C ALA A 14 13.27 16.93 24.76
N ARG A 15 12.51 17.30 23.72
CA ARG A 15 11.89 16.33 22.79
C ARG A 15 12.91 15.57 21.95
N ARG A 16 13.98 16.24 21.50
CA ARG A 16 15.05 15.61 20.71
C ARG A 16 15.93 14.68 21.56
N LYS A 17 16.14 14.99 22.84
CA LYS A 17 16.85 14.10 23.78
C LYS A 17 16.02 12.87 24.13
N PHE A 18 14.70 13.00 24.25
CA PHE A 18 13.81 11.88 24.55
C PHE A 18 13.78 10.82 23.44
N LEU A 19 13.68 11.23 22.17
CA LEU A 19 13.71 10.28 21.05
C LEU A 19 15.07 9.57 20.88
N ASN A 20 16.18 10.25 21.16
CA ASN A 20 17.51 9.65 21.05
C ASN A 20 17.81 8.65 22.18
N THR A 21 17.30 8.89 23.40
CA THR A 21 17.46 7.95 24.53
C THR A 21 16.60 6.68 24.38
N ALA A 22 15.42 6.77 23.76
CA ALA A 22 14.57 5.61 23.49
C ALA A 22 15.20 4.63 22.47
N ALA A 23 16.01 5.14 21.53
CA ALA A 23 16.67 4.32 20.52
C ALA A 23 17.84 3.47 21.08
N LEU A 24 18.47 3.89 22.19
CA LEU A 24 19.56 3.13 22.82
C LEU A 24 19.10 2.17 23.93
N ALA A 25 17.90 2.36 24.50
CA ALA A 25 17.33 1.46 25.51
C ALA A 25 16.59 0.24 24.90
N GLY A 26 16.50 0.13 23.57
CA GLY A 26 15.87 -1.00 22.88
C GLY A 26 16.79 -2.20 22.64
N LEU A 27 18.10 -2.08 22.94
CA LEU A 27 19.11 -3.13 22.67
C LEU A 27 19.66 -3.81 23.93
N ALA A 28 19.06 -3.58 25.11
CA ALA A 28 19.48 -4.19 26.38
C ALA A 28 18.29 -4.75 27.19
N GLY A 29 17.40 -5.50 26.53
CA GLY A 29 16.21 -6.11 27.14
C GLY A 29 16.12 -7.62 26.95
N VAL A 30 17.23 -8.36 27.12
CA VAL A 30 17.26 -9.83 27.18
C VAL A 30 17.98 -10.31 28.44
N VAL A 31 17.44 -10.02 29.62
CA VAL A 31 17.79 -10.77 30.85
C VAL A 31 16.52 -10.91 31.69
N GLY A 32 15.88 -12.07 31.54
CA GLY A 32 14.65 -12.43 32.24
C GLY A 32 14.46 -13.95 32.30
N CYS A 33 15.51 -14.69 32.65
CA CYS A 33 15.40 -16.04 33.22
C CYS A 33 15.79 -15.85 34.70
N THR A 34 14.97 -16.18 35.70
CA THR A 34 14.45 -17.51 36.01
C THR A 34 13.37 -17.41 37.10
N GLU A 35 12.23 -18.10 36.95
CA GLU A 35 11.71 -18.99 37.99
C GLU A 35 10.62 -19.93 37.44
N LYS A 36 10.96 -21.23 37.46
CA LYS A 36 10.08 -22.36 37.81
C LYS A 36 9.07 -22.94 36.80
N ALA A 37 9.51 -24.06 36.22
CA ALA A 37 8.80 -25.35 36.05
C ALA A 37 7.70 -25.56 34.98
N ALA A 38 8.13 -26.20 33.87
CA ALA A 38 7.50 -27.36 33.18
C ALA A 38 6.13 -27.20 32.46
N PRO A 39 5.70 -28.18 31.63
CA PRO A 39 6.09 -28.37 30.23
C PRO A 39 4.88 -28.37 29.26
N ALA A 40 5.14 -28.62 27.98
CA ALA A 40 4.18 -29.03 26.94
C ALA A 40 3.39 -27.94 26.21
N ALA A 41 3.87 -27.58 25.02
CA ALA A 41 3.21 -27.82 23.73
C ALA A 41 3.97 -27.02 22.66
N ALA A 42 5.00 -27.63 22.08
CA ALA A 42 5.61 -27.11 20.87
C ALA A 42 4.62 -27.32 19.72
N SER A 43 3.74 -26.35 19.51
CA SER A 43 3.03 -26.21 18.24
C SER A 43 4.07 -25.82 17.20
N SER A 44 4.39 -26.77 16.34
CA SER A 44 5.20 -26.58 15.14
C SER A 44 4.45 -25.65 14.18
N THR A 45 4.63 -24.35 14.35
CA THR A 45 4.22 -23.37 13.33
C THR A 45 5.12 -23.60 12.12
N PRO A 46 4.58 -23.99 10.94
CA PRO A 46 5.40 -24.07 9.75
C PRO A 46 5.94 -22.68 9.45
N ALA A 47 7.26 -22.57 9.39
CA ALA A 47 7.94 -21.36 8.93
C ALA A 47 7.38 -21.03 7.55
N ALA A 48 6.62 -19.94 7.47
CA ALA A 48 6.14 -19.42 6.21
C ALA A 48 7.37 -19.18 5.33
N ALA A 49 7.42 -19.89 4.21
CA ALA A 49 8.42 -19.67 3.18
C ALA A 49 8.47 -18.16 2.85
N PRO A 50 9.66 -17.57 2.62
CA PRO A 50 9.73 -16.20 2.18
C PRO A 50 8.92 -16.12 0.89
N ALA A 51 7.77 -15.44 0.94
CA ALA A 51 7.02 -15.08 -0.24
C ALA A 51 8.01 -14.34 -1.13
N ALA A 52 8.33 -14.93 -2.28
CA ALA A 52 9.14 -14.27 -3.27
C ALA A 52 8.44 -12.95 -3.56
N ALA A 53 9.00 -11.86 -3.04
CA ALA A 53 8.64 -10.54 -3.47
C ALA A 53 9.08 -10.49 -4.92
N SER A 54 8.18 -10.87 -5.84
CA SER A 54 8.28 -10.49 -7.23
C SER A 54 8.41 -8.99 -7.19
N SER A 55 9.65 -8.50 -7.29
CA SER A 55 9.89 -7.10 -7.56
C SER A 55 9.18 -6.86 -8.88
N ALA A 56 7.97 -6.31 -8.82
CA ALA A 56 7.35 -5.70 -9.95
C ALA A 56 8.33 -4.61 -10.35
N ALA A 57 9.23 -4.94 -11.28
CA ALA A 57 10.02 -3.94 -11.97
C ALA A 57 8.98 -2.91 -12.39
N SER A 58 9.10 -1.68 -11.88
CA SER A 58 8.17 -0.62 -12.20
C SER A 58 8.38 -0.29 -13.67
N SER A 59 7.84 -1.14 -14.55
CA SER A 59 7.52 -0.84 -15.93
C SER A 59 6.71 0.43 -15.83
N GLY A 60 7.35 1.56 -16.13
CA GLY A 60 6.80 2.87 -15.83
C GLY A 60 5.37 2.93 -16.31
N THR A 61 4.49 3.53 -15.51
CA THR A 61 3.08 3.72 -15.86
C THR A 61 2.92 4.47 -17.19
N HIS A 62 3.96 5.17 -17.63
CA HIS A 62 4.00 5.87 -18.90
C HIS A 62 4.84 5.12 -19.94
N LEU A 63 4.15 4.37 -20.81
CA LEU A 63 4.73 3.78 -22.02
C LEU A 63 4.87 4.84 -23.12
N LYS A 64 5.94 4.78 -23.91
CA LYS A 64 6.15 5.72 -25.02
C LYS A 64 5.15 5.45 -26.16
N PRO A 65 4.88 6.43 -27.04
CA PRO A 65 4.10 6.19 -28.25
C PRO A 65 4.70 5.05 -29.08
N GLY A 66 3.88 4.07 -29.45
CA GLY A 66 4.31 2.86 -30.19
C GLY A 66 4.70 1.67 -29.31
N GLU A 67 4.85 1.84 -27.99
CA GLU A 67 5.05 0.72 -27.07
C GLU A 67 3.69 0.13 -26.63
N LEU A 68 3.62 -1.21 -26.57
CA LEU A 68 2.41 -1.95 -26.21
C LEU A 68 2.36 -2.26 -24.71
N ASP A 69 1.14 -2.39 -24.20
CA ASP A 69 0.91 -2.93 -22.86
C ASP A 69 1.15 -4.44 -22.84
N SER A 70 1.69 -4.94 -21.73
CA SER A 70 1.99 -6.37 -21.57
C SER A 70 0.76 -7.20 -21.26
N TYR A 71 -0.27 -6.59 -20.66
CA TYR A 71 -1.47 -7.30 -20.22
C TYR A 71 -2.74 -6.53 -20.57
N TYR A 72 -3.82 -7.29 -20.77
CA TYR A 72 -5.18 -6.79 -20.85
C TYR A 72 -5.85 -6.90 -19.49
N GLY A 73 -6.42 -5.80 -19.01
CA GLY A 73 -7.33 -5.78 -17.87
C GLY A 73 -8.77 -5.70 -18.36
N LEU A 74 -9.63 -6.60 -17.90
CA LEU A 74 -11.07 -6.50 -18.12
C LEU A 74 -11.70 -5.83 -16.90
N TRP A 75 -12.32 -4.67 -17.12
CA TRP A 75 -12.86 -3.85 -16.05
C TRP A 75 -14.38 -3.69 -16.18
N SER A 76 -15.07 -3.77 -15.04
CA SER A 76 -16.51 -3.55 -14.99
C SER A 76 -16.84 -2.06 -15.17
N GLY A 77 -17.78 -1.73 -16.04
CA GLY A 77 -18.32 -0.38 -16.22
C GLY A 77 -19.16 0.14 -15.04
N GLY A 78 -19.45 -0.71 -14.06
CA GLY A 78 -20.34 -0.41 -12.95
C GLY A 78 -21.72 0.01 -13.46
N HIS A 79 -22.20 1.15 -12.96
CA HIS A 79 -23.50 1.70 -13.36
C HIS A 79 -23.60 2.09 -14.85
N ASN A 80 -22.48 2.19 -15.58
CA ASN A 80 -22.50 2.46 -17.02
C ASN A 80 -22.97 1.25 -17.83
N GLY A 81 -22.90 0.04 -17.27
CA GLY A 81 -23.37 -1.18 -17.90
C GLY A 81 -22.51 -1.64 -19.09
N ASP A 82 -21.25 -1.21 -19.17
CA ASP A 82 -20.28 -1.65 -20.18
C ASP A 82 -19.16 -2.51 -19.55
N VAL A 83 -18.35 -3.13 -20.41
CA VAL A 83 -17.07 -3.75 -20.05
C VAL A 83 -15.97 -2.99 -20.76
N ARG A 84 -14.87 -2.71 -20.06
CA ARG A 84 -13.74 -1.95 -20.61
C ARG A 84 -12.51 -2.81 -20.64
N VAL A 85 -11.77 -2.71 -21.75
CA VAL A 85 -10.47 -3.35 -21.93
C VAL A 85 -9.41 -2.30 -21.66
N LEU A 86 -8.59 -2.51 -20.65
CA LEU A 86 -7.49 -1.63 -20.28
C LEU A 86 -6.15 -2.29 -20.63
N GLY A 87 -5.16 -1.49 -21.02
CA GLY A 87 -3.77 -1.92 -21.12
C GLY A 87 -3.04 -1.72 -19.80
N MET A 88 -2.33 -2.74 -19.30
CA MET A 88 -1.47 -2.64 -18.12
C MET A 88 0.00 -2.82 -18.51
N PRO A 89 0.92 -1.99 -18.00
CA PRO A 89 0.80 -1.08 -16.85
C PRO A 89 0.27 0.33 -17.13
N SER A 90 -0.05 0.68 -18.38
CA SER A 90 -0.36 2.09 -18.71
C SER A 90 -1.69 2.62 -18.15
N GLY A 91 -2.63 1.72 -17.84
CA GLY A 91 -3.97 2.07 -17.38
C GLY A 91 -4.87 2.67 -18.46
N ARG A 92 -4.47 2.65 -19.74
CA ARG A 92 -5.25 3.23 -20.84
C ARG A 92 -6.44 2.36 -21.19
N GLU A 93 -7.61 2.95 -21.39
CA GLU A 93 -8.79 2.27 -21.96
C GLU A 93 -8.57 2.09 -23.46
N LEU A 94 -8.44 0.83 -23.89
CA LEU A 94 -8.20 0.45 -25.29
C LEU A 94 -9.50 0.29 -26.07
N LEU A 95 -10.51 -0.30 -25.41
CA LEU A 95 -11.80 -0.56 -26.03
C LEU A 95 -12.90 -0.55 -24.96
N ARG A 96 -14.07 -0.06 -25.36
CA ARG A 96 -15.31 -0.19 -24.62
C ARG A 96 -16.24 -1.16 -25.35
N ILE A 97 -16.67 -2.18 -24.63
CA ILE A 97 -17.59 -3.20 -25.11
C ILE A 97 -18.95 -2.90 -24.50
N PRO A 98 -19.95 -2.49 -25.30
CA PRO A 98 -21.28 -2.25 -24.77
C PRO A 98 -21.95 -3.57 -24.39
N CYS A 99 -22.64 -3.60 -23.24
CA CYS A 99 -23.34 -4.79 -22.75
C CYS A 99 -24.81 -4.46 -22.44
N PHE A 100 -25.05 -3.70 -21.37
CA PHE A 100 -26.41 -3.40 -20.88
C PHE A 100 -26.94 -2.03 -21.30
N ARG A 101 -26.08 -1.16 -21.85
CA ARG A 101 -26.45 0.18 -22.32
C ARG A 101 -26.37 0.23 -23.85
N PRO A 102 -27.35 0.82 -24.55
CA PRO A 102 -27.26 1.06 -25.99
C PRO A 102 -26.06 1.93 -26.33
N ASP A 103 -25.31 1.56 -27.37
CA ASP A 103 -24.15 2.33 -27.82
C ASP A 103 -24.35 2.86 -29.24
N ALA A 104 -24.28 4.18 -29.38
CA ALA A 104 -24.47 4.87 -30.65
C ALA A 104 -23.28 4.70 -31.59
N LEU A 105 -22.08 4.39 -31.08
CA LEU A 105 -20.89 4.26 -31.92
C LEU A 105 -20.94 2.99 -32.78
N VAL A 106 -21.30 1.86 -32.16
CA VAL A 106 -21.36 0.55 -32.84
C VAL A 106 -22.79 0.09 -33.16
N GLY A 107 -23.81 0.83 -32.72
CA GLY A 107 -25.23 0.50 -32.91
C GLY A 107 -25.76 -0.58 -31.95
N TRP A 108 -25.01 -0.92 -30.90
CA TRP A 108 -25.40 -1.95 -29.94
C TRP A 108 -26.72 -1.59 -29.26
N GLY A 109 -27.66 -2.55 -29.22
CA GLY A 109 -29.01 -2.35 -28.70
C GLY A 109 -30.01 -1.78 -29.71
N ILE A 110 -29.59 -1.54 -30.96
CA ILE A 110 -30.45 -1.06 -32.06
C ILE A 110 -30.36 -1.98 -33.29
N THR A 111 -29.18 -2.52 -33.59
CA THR A 111 -28.97 -3.48 -34.67
C THR A 111 -29.81 -4.75 -34.46
N ASN A 112 -30.43 -5.24 -35.54
CA ASN A 112 -31.44 -6.30 -35.59
C ASN A 112 -30.83 -7.70 -35.77
#